data_AF-A0A0J7K9G2-F1
#
_entry.id   AF-A0A0J7K9G2-F1
#
_cell.length_a   1.000
_cell.length_b   1.000
_cell.length_c   1.000
_cell.angle_alpha   90.00
_cell.angle_beta   90.00
_cell.angle_gamma   90.00
#
_symmetry.space_group_name_H-M   'P 1'
#
loop_
_entity.id
_entity.type
_entity.pdbx_description
1 polymer ?
#
loop_
_entity_poly.entity_id
_entity_poly.type
_entity_poly.pdbx_seq_one_letter_code
_entity_poly.pdbx_strand_id
1 'polypeptide(L)'
;MSMDRSTLLAGQHEILGCISRQVDNLKKLGSDITLSAVETRTRIIDQLWNKLEAQHELIRASYKEKYTESEYATSDFFDNAENTYVLQRRLLAEYAERFKIAPAAASTREHHGD
;
A
#
# COMPACT_ATOMS: atom_id res chain seq x y z
N MET A 1 -15.57 -22.83 0.58
CA MET A 1 -16.47 -22.18 -0.39
C MET A 1 -15.61 -21.34 -1.32
N SER A 2 -15.67 -21.54 -2.63
CA SER A 2 -15.00 -20.66 -3.58
C SER A 2 -15.73 -19.31 -3.61
N MET A 3 -15.04 -18.18 -3.44
CA MET A 3 -15.65 -16.88 -3.71
C MET A 3 -16.01 -16.77 -5.18
N ASP A 4 -17.12 -16.09 -5.47
CA ASP A 4 -17.50 -15.78 -6.85
C ASP A 4 -16.49 -14.81 -7.49
N ARG A 5 -16.24 -14.97 -8.79
CA ARG A 5 -15.26 -14.14 -9.51
C ARG A 5 -15.63 -12.66 -9.47
N SER A 6 -16.91 -12.32 -9.54
CA SER A 6 -17.37 -10.93 -9.48
C SER A 6 -17.07 -10.32 -8.11
N THR A 7 -17.17 -11.11 -7.04
CA THR A 7 -16.79 -10.71 -5.69
C THR A 7 -15.28 -10.47 -5.57
N LEU A 8 -14.46 -11.33 -6.20
CA LEU A 8 -13.00 -11.16 -6.22
C LEU A 8 -12.60 -9.86 -6.96
N LEU A 9 -13.20 -9.60 -8.12
CA LEU A 9 -12.95 -8.39 -8.91
C LEU A 9 -13.34 -7.12 -8.15
N ALA A 10 -14.55 -7.06 -7.60
CA ALA A 10 -14.99 -5.92 -6.78
C ALA A 10 -14.05 -5.70 -5.58
N GLY A 11 -13.67 -6.79 -4.91
CA GLY A 11 -12.73 -6.75 -3.79
C GLY A 11 -11.35 -6.18 -4.17
N GLN A 12 -10.83 -6.52 -5.35
CA GLN A 12 -9.55 -5.96 -5.80
C GLN A 12 -9.64 -4.46 -6.08
N HIS A 13 -10.73 -3.97 -6.70
CA HIS A 13 -10.93 -2.54 -6.91
C HIS A 13 -11.00 -1.76 -5.60
N GLU A 14 -11.73 -2.29 -4.61
CA GLU A 14 -11.80 -1.69 -3.27
C GLU A 14 -10.44 -1.65 -2.58
N ILE A 15 -9.67 -2.75 -2.66
CA ILE A 15 -8.32 -2.82 -2.09
C ILE A 15 -7.39 -1.83 -2.78
N LEU A 16 -7.39 -1.76 -4.11
CA LEU A 16 -6.59 -0.81 -4.86
C LEU A 16 -6.94 0.64 -4.48
N GLY A 17 -8.22 0.96 -4.34
CA GLY A 17 -8.67 2.25 -3.84
C GLY A 17 -8.22 2.54 -2.40
N CYS A 18 -8.03 1.52 -1.57
CA CYS A 18 -7.45 1.68 -0.23
C CYS A 18 -5.93 1.90 -0.28
N ILE A 19 -5.22 1.17 -1.14
CA ILE A 19 -3.77 1.29 -1.36
C ILE A 19 -3.45 2.71 -1.86
N SER A 20 -4.16 3.19 -2.89
CA SER A 20 -3.89 4.48 -3.53
C SER A 20 -4.01 5.69 -2.59
N ARG A 21 -4.80 5.56 -1.52
CA ARG A 21 -5.08 6.64 -0.55
C ARG A 21 -4.19 6.60 0.70
N GLN A 22 -3.23 5.68 0.82
CA GLN A 22 -2.47 5.52 2.06
C GLN A 22 -1.69 6.77 2.46
N VAL A 23 -0.95 7.37 1.53
CA VAL A 23 -0.17 8.59 1.81
C VAL A 23 -1.09 9.79 2.04
N ASP A 24 -2.18 9.93 1.30
CA ASP A 24 -3.13 11.03 1.53
C ASP A 24 -3.81 10.92 2.90
N ASN A 25 -4.13 9.69 3.32
CA ASN A 25 -4.65 9.44 4.66
C ASN A 25 -3.60 9.70 5.75
N LEU A 26 -2.30 9.50 5.46
CA LEU A 26 -1.23 9.91 6.36
C LEU A 26 -1.16 11.44 6.47
N LYS A 27 -1.17 12.15 5.34
CA LYS A 27 -1.10 13.62 5.28
C LYS A 27 -2.24 14.30 6.04
N LYS A 28 -3.43 13.69 6.08
CA LYS A 28 -4.57 14.19 6.88
C LYS A 28 -4.30 14.28 8.38
N LEU A 29 -3.30 13.57 8.91
CA LEU A 29 -2.89 13.69 10.31
C LEU A 29 -2.11 14.99 10.59
N GLY A 30 -1.60 15.68 9.56
CA GLY A 30 -0.93 16.98 9.72
C GLY A 30 0.29 16.91 10.65
N SER A 31 0.28 17.72 11.71
CA SER A 31 1.34 17.74 12.74
C SER A 31 1.39 16.48 13.59
N ASP A 32 0.33 15.67 13.60
CA ASP A 32 0.22 14.47 14.42
C ASP A 32 0.83 13.23 13.74
N ILE A 33 1.49 13.42 12.59
CA ILE A 33 2.25 12.35 11.95
C ILE A 33 3.42 11.96 12.85
N THR A 34 3.43 10.71 13.28
CA THR A 34 4.51 10.10 14.05
C THR A 34 5.14 8.96 13.26
N LEU A 35 6.37 8.55 13.62
CA LEU A 35 7.01 7.37 13.04
C LEU A 35 6.11 6.12 13.15
N SER A 36 5.49 5.92 14.32
CA SER A 36 4.55 4.82 14.56
C SER A 36 3.33 4.86 13.62
N ALA A 37 2.79 6.04 13.32
CA ALA A 37 1.70 6.18 12.36
C ALA A 37 2.14 5.79 10.94
N VAL A 38 3.37 6.14 10.53
CA VAL A 38 3.94 5.77 9.23
C VAL A 38 4.19 4.25 9.16
N GLU A 39 4.79 3.66 10.18
CA GLU A 39 5.06 2.21 10.25
C GLU A 39 3.76 1.40 10.27
N THR A 40 2.74 1.88 11.00
CA THR A 40 1.42 1.25 11.01
C THR A 40 0.77 1.25 9.63
N ARG A 41 0.82 2.39 8.91
CA ARG A 41 0.30 2.45 7.53
C ARG A 41 1.09 1.58 6.57
N THR A 42 2.41 1.50 6.76
CA THR A 42 3.31 0.61 5.99
C THR A 42 2.89 -0.85 6.16
N ARG A 43 2.62 -1.30 7.40
CA ARG A 43 2.09 -2.64 7.64
C ARG A 43 0.72 -2.87 7.00
N ILE A 44 -0.18 -1.88 7.06
CA ILE A 44 -1.53 -1.99 6.49
C ILE A 44 -1.45 -2.10 4.96
N ILE A 45 -0.63 -1.31 4.29
CA ILE A 45 -0.51 -1.37 2.82
C ILE A 45 0.08 -2.72 2.38
N ASP A 46 1.06 -3.25 3.10
CA ASP A 46 1.66 -4.58 2.82
C ASP A 46 0.60 -5.69 2.99
N GLN A 47 -0.25 -5.61 4.01
CA GLN A 47 -1.36 -6.55 4.21
C GLN A 47 -2.43 -6.47 3.09
N LEU A 48 -2.73 -5.26 2.64
CA LEU A 48 -3.67 -5.04 1.53
C LEU A 48 -3.11 -5.59 0.22
N TRP A 49 -1.83 -5.37 -0.05
CA TRP A 49 -1.14 -5.90 -1.23
C TRP A 49 -1.19 -7.43 -1.26
N ASN A 50 -0.78 -8.09 -0.18
CA ASN A 50 -0.82 -9.55 -0.08
C ASN A 50 -2.23 -10.12 -0.32
N LYS A 51 -3.28 -9.41 0.12
CA LYS A 51 -4.66 -9.81 -0.13
C LYS A 51 -5.04 -9.67 -1.60
N LEU A 52 -4.59 -8.60 -2.27
CA LEU A 52 -4.83 -8.37 -3.69
C LEU A 52 -4.14 -9.46 -4.53
N GLU A 53 -2.89 -9.81 -4.21
CA GLU A 53 -2.15 -10.93 -4.83
C GLU A 53 -2.88 -12.26 -4.64
N ALA A 54 -3.35 -12.56 -3.43
CA ALA A 54 -4.11 -13.78 -3.18
C ALA A 54 -5.41 -13.84 -4.01
N GLN A 55 -6.11 -12.72 -4.16
CA GLN A 55 -7.28 -12.63 -5.04
C GLN A 55 -6.91 -12.78 -6.52
N HIS A 56 -5.76 -12.26 -6.93
CA HIS A 56 -5.25 -12.38 -8.30
C HIS A 56 -5.03 -13.85 -8.66
N GLU A 57 -4.34 -14.60 -7.80
CA GLU A 57 -4.12 -16.03 -8.01
C GLU A 57 -5.44 -16.83 -8.08
N LEU A 58 -6.43 -16.48 -7.26
CA LEU A 58 -7.76 -17.11 -7.35
C LEU A 58 -8.47 -16.78 -8.67
N ILE A 59 -8.36 -15.54 -9.17
CA ILE A 59 -8.93 -15.14 -10.46
C ILE A 59 -8.23 -15.92 -11.59
N ARG A 60 -6.89 -15.99 -11.60
CA ARG A 60 -6.11 -16.77 -12.56
C ARG A 60 -6.54 -18.24 -12.57
N ALA A 61 -6.63 -18.85 -11.40
CA ALA A 61 -7.08 -20.23 -11.25
C ALA A 61 -8.53 -20.45 -11.74
N SER A 62 -9.40 -19.44 -11.61
CA SER A 62 -10.79 -19.51 -12.08
C SER A 62 -10.90 -19.50 -13.62
N TYR A 63 -10.01 -18.77 -14.31
CA TYR A 63 -9.98 -18.71 -15.77
C TYR A 63 -9.19 -19.86 -16.42
N LYS A 64 -8.27 -20.48 -15.68
CA LYS A 64 -7.39 -21.55 -16.16
C LYS A 64 -6.66 -21.12 -17.44
N GLU A 65 -6.71 -21.93 -18.49
CA GLU A 65 -6.08 -21.70 -19.79
C GLU A 65 -6.61 -20.44 -20.51
N LYS A 66 -7.83 -19.99 -20.18
CA LYS A 66 -8.44 -18.80 -20.80
C LYS A 66 -8.06 -17.49 -20.12
N TYR A 67 -7.15 -17.52 -19.15
CA TYR A 67 -6.76 -16.32 -18.41
C TYR A 67 -6.26 -15.20 -19.33
N THR A 68 -5.38 -15.51 -20.27
CA THR A 68 -4.77 -14.52 -21.17
C THR A 68 -5.77 -13.85 -22.12
N GLU A 69 -6.92 -14.49 -22.35
CA GLU A 69 -8.01 -13.96 -23.18
C GLU A 69 -9.08 -13.23 -22.34
N SER A 70 -8.97 -13.28 -21.01
CA SER A 70 -9.93 -12.65 -20.12
C SER A 70 -9.77 -11.14 -20.11
N GLU A 71 -10.90 -10.43 -19.99
CA GLU A 71 -10.92 -8.96 -19.81
C GLU A 71 -10.00 -8.53 -18.66
N TYR A 72 -9.95 -9.32 -17.59
CA TYR A 72 -9.08 -9.06 -16.46
C TYR A 72 -7.59 -9.03 -16.84
N ALA A 73 -7.11 -10.03 -17.59
CA ALA A 73 -5.70 -10.09 -18.00
C ALA A 73 -5.34 -9.00 -19.01
N THR A 74 -6.28 -8.60 -19.88
CA THR A 74 -6.05 -7.59 -20.92
C THR A 74 -6.29 -6.15 -20.44
N SER A 75 -6.80 -5.97 -19.21
CA SER A 75 -7.13 -4.64 -18.67
C SER A 75 -5.95 -3.91 -18.02
N ASP A 76 -4.77 -4.54 -17.93
CA ASP A 76 -3.61 -4.08 -17.18
C ASP A 76 -3.91 -3.77 -15.70
N PHE A 77 -5.03 -4.27 -15.16
CA PHE A 77 -5.47 -3.93 -13.81
C PHE A 77 -4.44 -4.28 -12.74
N PHE A 78 -3.89 -5.50 -12.81
CA PHE A 78 -2.94 -5.98 -11.80
C PHE A 78 -1.61 -5.22 -11.87
N ASP A 79 -1.11 -4.94 -13.07
CA ASP A 79 0.11 -4.15 -13.30
C ASP A 79 -0.06 -2.71 -12.78
N ASN A 80 -1.23 -2.10 -13.02
CA ASN A 80 -1.56 -0.79 -12.46
C ASN A 80 -1.66 -0.83 -10.93
N ALA A 81 -2.19 -1.93 -10.37
CA ALA A 81 -2.27 -2.11 -8.92
C ALA A 81 -0.88 -2.25 -8.29
N GLU A 82 0.03 -3.01 -8.90
CA GLU A 82 1.42 -3.17 -8.47
C GLU A 82 2.15 -1.82 -8.47
N ASN A 83 2.08 -1.08 -9.57
CA ASN A 83 2.71 0.23 -9.69
C ASN A 83 2.17 1.21 -8.63
N THR A 84 0.87 1.17 -8.36
CA THR A 84 0.24 1.99 -7.32
C THR A 84 0.74 1.61 -5.92
N TYR A 85 0.82 0.31 -5.63
CA TYR A 85 1.38 -0.19 -4.37
C TYR A 85 2.82 0.26 -4.18
N VAL A 86 3.69 0.03 -5.17
CA VAL A 86 5.11 0.42 -5.14
C VAL A 86 5.27 1.92 -4.88
N LEU A 87 4.50 2.75 -5.58
CA LEU A 87 4.54 4.20 -5.40
C LEU A 87 4.18 4.60 -3.97
N GLN A 88 3.04 4.12 -3.46
CA GLN A 88 2.57 4.46 -2.11
C GLN A 88 3.51 3.92 -1.03
N ARG A 89 4.03 2.70 -1.22
CA ARG A 89 4.96 2.05 -0.30
C ARG A 89 6.31 2.75 -0.23
N ARG A 90 6.83 3.20 -1.38
CA ARG A 90 8.02 4.03 -1.48
C ARG A 90 7.83 5.34 -0.72
N LEU A 91 6.74 6.05 -0.97
CA LEU A 91 6.46 7.33 -0.30
C LEU A 91 6.37 7.15 1.23
N LEU A 92 5.72 6.10 1.72
CA LEU A 92 5.71 5.78 3.16
C LEU A 92 7.12 5.51 3.71
N ALA A 93 7.98 4.83 2.96
CA ALA A 93 9.38 4.62 3.35
C ALA A 93 10.16 5.95 3.43
N GLU A 94 9.96 6.87 2.48
CA GLU A 94 10.54 8.22 2.52
C GLU A 94 10.07 9.01 3.76
N TYR A 95 8.80 8.90 4.15
CA TYR A 95 8.31 9.46 5.42
C TYR A 95 9.00 8.82 6.62
N ALA A 96 9.09 7.49 6.66
CA ALA A 96 9.72 6.79 7.78
C ALA A 96 11.18 7.24 7.99
N GLU A 97 11.93 7.40 6.90
CA GLU A 97 13.32 7.87 6.96
C GLU A 97 13.43 9.29 7.52
N ARG A 98 12.57 10.22 7.07
CA ARG A 98 12.55 11.60 7.60
C ARG A 98 12.30 11.63 9.11
N PHE A 99 11.39 10.80 9.60
CA PHE A 99 11.09 10.72 11.04
C PHE A 99 12.13 9.97 11.86
N LYS A 100 12.95 9.11 11.26
CA LYS A 100 14.10 8.47 11.92
C LYS A 100 15.28 9.43 12.08
N ILE A 101 15.50 10.31 11.09
CA ILE A 101 16.58 11.30 11.12
C ILE A 101 16.24 12.50 12.01
N ALA A 102 14.98 12.95 12.02
CA ALA A 102 14.52 14.11 12.81
C ALA A 102 14.86 14.11 14.32
N PRO A 103 14.76 13.00 15.09
CA PRO A 103 15.10 13.00 16.51
C PRO A 103 16.60 13.23 16.80
N ALA A 104 17.50 12.95 15.85
CA ALA A 104 18.94 13.14 16.06
C ALA A 104 19.38 14.62 16.01
N ALA A 105 18.66 15.48 15.28
CA ALA A 105 19.02 16.90 15.15
C ALA A 105 18.61 17.77 16.34
N ALA A 106 17.69 17.30 17.19
CA ALA A 106 17.21 18.04 18.36
C ALA A 106 18.10 17.86 19.60
N SER A 107 18.81 16.74 19.73
CA SER A 107 19.66 16.46 20.91
C SER A 107 21.04 17.15 20.87
N THR A 108 21.45 17.75 19.75
CA THR A 108 22.78 18.42 19.64
C THR A 108 22.73 19.91 20.04
N ARG A 109 21.57 20.48 20.37
CA ARG A 109 21.46 21.93 20.68
C ARG A 109 21.42 22.30 22.16
N GLU A 110 21.43 21.36 23.09
CA GLU A 110 21.34 21.64 24.54
C GLU A 110 22.64 21.34 25.33
N HIS A 111 23.81 21.67 24.77
CA HIS A 111 25.05 21.60 25.54
C HIS A 111 26.04 22.72 25.16
N HIS A 112 25.62 23.98 25.21
CA HIS A 112 26.56 25.09 25.35
C HIS A 112 25.91 26.34 25.95
N GLY A 113 26.26 26.65 27.20
CA GLY A 113 25.95 27.94 27.82
C GLY A 113 25.88 27.87 29.34
N ASP A 114 27.03 27.65 29.99
CA ASP A 114 27.31 28.12 31.36
C ASP A 114 27.58 29.64 31.35
#